data_AF-A0A1G6TY09-F1
#
_entry.id   AF-A0A1G6TY09-F1
#
_cell.length_a   1.000
_cell.length_b   1.000
_cell.length_c   1.000
_cell.angle_alpha   90.00
_cell.angle_beta   90.00
_cell.angle_gamma   90.00
#
_symmetry.space_group_name_H-M   'P 1'
#
loop_
_entity.id
_entity.type
_entity.pdbx_description
1 polymer ?
#
loop_
_entity_poly.entity_id
_entity_poly.type
_entity_poly.pdbx_seq_one_letter_code
_entity_poly.pdbx_strand_id
1 'polypeptide(L)'
;MMQHTMMDFPLTVRGTLTHATNVHGRMEIVSRMPDGGAHRCCVADLASRVARLAGALRDLGLRPGERVATLMWNHYAHIEAYFGVPAAGGVLNALNLRLAPNDISYIANHAGARILIIADVLLSLYRRIRTSTRFEHVIVVPLGGPTKTHR
;
A
#
# COMPACT_ATOMS: atom_id res chain seq x y z
N MET A 1 17.68 38.18 -5.23
CA MET A 1 16.88 37.46 -4.21
C MET A 1 17.87 36.96 -3.15
N MET A 2 17.78 37.39 -1.89
CA MET A 2 18.70 36.90 -0.84
C MET A 2 18.32 35.46 -0.46
N GLN A 3 19.30 34.55 -0.46
CA GLN A 3 19.12 33.15 -0.06
C GLN A 3 19.42 32.99 1.45
N HIS A 4 18.69 32.10 2.13
CA HIS A 4 18.91 31.77 3.54
C HIS A 4 20.03 30.75 3.71
N THR A 5 20.55 30.61 4.93
CA THR A 5 21.69 29.70 5.25
C THR A 5 21.28 28.40 5.94
N MET A 6 19.99 28.19 6.22
CA MET A 6 19.48 26.91 6.72
C MET A 6 19.56 25.82 5.65
N MET A 7 19.68 24.57 6.11
CA MET A 7 19.60 23.40 5.22
C MET A 7 18.23 23.32 4.55
N ASP A 8 18.25 23.14 3.24
CA ASP A 8 17.05 22.85 2.45
C ASP A 8 16.83 21.33 2.40
N PHE A 9 15.78 20.86 3.08
CA PHE A 9 15.43 19.43 3.13
C PHE A 9 13.93 19.23 2.88
N PRO A 10 13.53 18.42 1.88
CA PRO A 10 12.12 18.22 1.56
C PRO A 10 11.43 17.33 2.60
N LEU A 11 10.25 17.77 3.06
CA LEU A 11 9.40 17.03 4.00
C LEU A 11 8.72 15.85 3.29
N THR A 12 9.41 14.71 3.25
CA THR A 12 8.94 13.51 2.53
C THR A 12 8.56 12.39 3.49
N VAL A 13 7.56 11.58 3.07
CA VAL A 13 7.19 10.32 3.74
C VAL A 13 8.37 9.34 3.81
N ARG A 14 9.25 9.36 2.81
CA ARG A 14 10.50 8.58 2.85
C ARG A 14 11.39 9.02 4.01
N GLY A 15 11.52 10.32 4.26
CA GLY A 15 12.34 10.86 5.34
C GLY A 15 11.89 10.38 6.73
N THR A 16 10.57 10.29 6.96
CA THR A 16 10.04 9.79 8.24
C THR A 16 10.36 8.32 8.46
N LEU A 17 10.24 7.48 7.43
CA LEU A 17 10.62 6.06 7.52
C LEU A 17 12.13 5.87 7.71
N THR A 18 12.96 6.65 7.01
CA THR A 18 14.41 6.62 7.21
C THR A 18 14.78 6.94 8.66
N HIS A 19 14.19 8.00 9.23
CA HIS A 19 14.39 8.35 10.62
C HIS A 19 13.94 7.23 11.57
N ALA A 20 12.71 6.71 11.38
CA ALA A 20 12.19 5.63 12.20
C ALA A 20 13.07 4.37 12.14
N THR A 21 13.63 4.06 10.97
CA THR A 21 14.54 2.92 10.80
C THR A 21 15.86 3.13 11.53
N ASN A 22 16.43 4.33 11.46
CA ASN A 22 17.71 4.65 12.07
C ASN A 22 17.64 4.72 13.60
N VAL A 23 16.54 5.26 14.15
CA VAL A 23 16.39 5.48 15.59
C VAL A 23 15.64 4.32 16.27
N HIS A 24 14.68 3.72 15.59
CA HIS A 24 13.76 2.72 16.14
C HIS A 24 13.73 1.43 15.33
N GLY A 25 14.81 1.07 14.62
CA GLY A 25 14.84 -0.09 13.72
C GLY A 25 14.38 -1.40 14.36
N ARG A 26 14.64 -1.61 15.66
CA ARG A 26 14.22 -2.80 16.44
C ARG A 26 12.84 -2.69 17.08
N MET A 27 12.16 -1.55 16.97
CA MET A 27 10.81 -1.38 17.52
C MET A 27 9.85 -2.32 16.80
N GLU A 28 9.05 -3.03 17.59
CA GLU A 28 8.14 -4.05 17.09
C GLU A 28 6.88 -3.44 16.47
N ILE A 29 6.45 -4.02 15.36
CA ILE A 29 5.17 -3.79 14.69
C ILE A 29 4.38 -5.10 14.79
N VAL A 30 3.24 -5.04 15.47
CA VAL A 30 2.37 -6.21 15.68
C VAL A 30 1.07 -6.01 14.90
N SER A 31 0.69 -7.02 14.11
CA SER A 31 -0.57 -7.05 13.37
C SER A 31 -1.37 -8.27 13.78
N ARG A 32 -2.64 -8.07 14.16
CA ARG A 32 -3.56 -9.18 14.37
C ARG A 32 -3.94 -9.79 13.03
N MET A 33 -3.91 -11.11 12.91
CA MET A 33 -4.19 -11.83 11.67
C MET A 33 -5.65 -12.34 11.64
N PRO A 34 -6.24 -12.55 10.45
CA PRO A 34 -7.59 -13.09 10.29
C PRO A 34 -7.84 -14.44 10.97
N ASP A 35 -6.81 -15.29 11.09
CA ASP A 35 -6.84 -16.58 11.79
C ASP A 35 -6.83 -16.46 13.33
N GLY A 36 -6.78 -15.23 13.85
CA GLY A 36 -6.70 -14.93 15.28
C GLY A 36 -5.28 -14.86 15.83
N GLY A 37 -4.27 -15.20 15.02
CA GLY A 37 -2.86 -15.09 15.37
C GLY A 37 -2.33 -13.65 15.31
N ALA A 38 -1.01 -13.51 15.47
CA ALA A 38 -0.32 -12.24 15.34
C ALA A 38 0.91 -12.37 14.45
N HIS A 39 1.04 -11.45 13.49
CA HIS A 39 2.28 -11.24 12.74
C HIS A 39 3.11 -10.18 13.45
N ARG A 40 4.40 -10.46 13.65
CA ARG A 40 5.36 -9.57 14.31
C ARG A 40 6.54 -9.33 13.37
N CYS A 41 6.91 -8.06 13.22
CA CYS A 41 8.12 -7.64 12.52
C CYS A 41 8.67 -6.39 13.21
N CYS A 42 9.81 -5.86 12.76
CA CYS A 42 10.34 -4.59 13.25
C CYS A 42 10.32 -3.49 12.18
N VAL A 43 10.60 -2.25 12.59
CA VAL A 43 10.67 -1.10 11.67
C VAL A 43 11.73 -1.30 10.58
N ALA A 44 12.85 -1.97 10.89
CA ALA A 44 13.86 -2.30 9.88
C ALA A 44 13.34 -3.29 8.83
N ASP A 45 12.52 -4.27 9.22
CA ASP A 45 11.86 -5.18 8.29
C ASP A 45 10.87 -4.42 7.40
N LEU A 46 10.08 -3.51 8.00
CA LEU A 46 9.18 -2.64 7.26
C LEU A 46 9.94 -1.86 6.18
N ALA A 47 11.08 -1.24 6.52
CA ALA A 47 11.87 -0.47 5.56
C ALA A 47 12.39 -1.31 4.40
N SER A 48 12.89 -2.53 4.69
CA SER A 48 13.32 -3.48 3.67
C SER A 48 12.17 -3.87 2.72
N ARG A 49 11.00 -4.16 3.29
CA ARG A 49 9.80 -4.53 2.52
C ARG A 49 9.22 -3.37 1.71
N VAL A 50 9.26 -2.16 2.24
CA VAL A 50 8.91 -0.92 1.54
C VAL A 50 9.78 -0.72 0.31
N ALA A 51 11.10 -0.92 0.42
CA ALA A 51 12.01 -0.79 -0.71
C ALA A 51 11.70 -1.82 -1.81
N ARG A 52 11.40 -3.07 -1.42
CA ARG A 52 10.99 -4.14 -2.35
C ARG A 52 9.66 -3.84 -3.04
N LEU A 53 8.66 -3.38 -2.29
CA LEU A 53 7.36 -2.99 -2.86
C LEU A 53 7.52 -1.81 -3.83
N ALA A 54 8.32 -0.81 -3.47
CA ALA A 54 8.57 0.34 -4.33
C ALA A 54 9.26 -0.05 -5.64
N GLY A 55 10.23 -0.97 -5.60
CA GLY A 55 10.85 -1.57 -6.79
C GLY A 55 9.82 -2.28 -7.66
N ALA A 56 9.06 -3.21 -7.07
CA ALA A 56 8.04 -3.98 -7.79
C ALA A 56 6.97 -3.09 -8.44
N LEU A 57 6.55 -2.01 -7.79
CA LEU A 57 5.59 -1.06 -8.38
C LEU A 57 6.16 -0.32 -9.59
N ARG A 58 7.45 0.05 -9.56
CA ARG A 58 8.12 0.65 -10.72
C ARG A 58 8.28 -0.34 -11.86
N ASP A 59 8.58 -1.60 -11.55
CA ASP A 59 8.69 -2.67 -12.55
C ASP A 59 7.33 -2.96 -13.22
N LEU A 60 6.23 -2.77 -12.49
CA LEU A 60 4.86 -2.78 -13.04
C LEU A 60 4.50 -1.52 -13.84
N GLY A 61 5.45 -0.60 -14.03
CA GLY A 61 5.29 0.59 -14.87
C GLY A 61 4.64 1.79 -14.18
N LEU A 62 4.56 1.81 -12.84
CA LEU A 62 4.05 2.95 -12.09
C LEU A 62 4.90 4.20 -12.35
N ARG A 63 4.26 5.27 -12.84
CA ARG A 63 4.89 6.56 -13.09
C ARG A 63 4.68 7.53 -11.92
N PRO A 64 5.56 8.53 -11.72
CA PRO A 64 5.37 9.55 -10.71
C PRO A 64 3.99 10.23 -10.80
N GLY A 65 3.27 10.33 -9.67
CA GLY A 65 1.94 10.91 -9.60
C GLY A 65 0.77 9.99 -10.00
N GLU A 66 1.04 8.77 -10.48
CA GLU A 66 0.00 7.77 -10.72
C GLU A 66 -0.53 7.16 -9.41
N ARG A 67 -1.80 6.74 -9.42
CA ARG A 67 -2.50 6.28 -8.21
C ARG A 67 -2.43 4.76 -8.10
N VAL A 68 -2.11 4.29 -6.90
CA VAL A 68 -2.22 2.89 -6.51
C VAL A 68 -3.35 2.77 -5.50
N ALA A 69 -4.40 2.04 -5.86
CA ALA A 69 -5.52 1.78 -4.96
C ALA A 69 -5.15 0.73 -3.91
N THR A 70 -5.70 0.86 -2.70
CA THR A 70 -5.63 -0.20 -1.69
C THR A 70 -7.01 -0.58 -1.17
N LEU A 71 -7.27 -1.88 -1.06
CA LEU A 71 -8.41 -2.45 -0.34
C LEU A 71 -7.85 -3.41 0.70
N MET A 72 -7.58 -2.89 1.90
CA MET A 72 -6.89 -3.62 2.95
C MET A 72 -7.41 -3.22 4.33
N TRP A 73 -7.21 -4.11 5.29
CA TRP A 73 -7.35 -3.83 6.71
C TRP A 73 -6.02 -3.35 7.31
N ASN A 74 -6.05 -2.91 8.57
CA ASN A 74 -4.88 -2.45 9.32
C ASN A 74 -3.94 -3.62 9.70
N HIS A 75 -3.18 -4.11 8.72
CA HIS A 75 -2.12 -5.12 8.90
C HIS A 75 -0.76 -4.56 8.44
N TYR A 76 0.31 -5.30 8.74
CA TYR A 76 1.69 -4.99 8.36
C TYR A 76 1.84 -4.67 6.86
N ALA A 77 1.10 -5.38 6.00
CA ALA A 77 1.18 -5.17 4.56
C ALA A 77 0.51 -3.86 4.10
N HIS A 78 -0.45 -3.32 4.87
CA HIS A 78 -1.07 -2.04 4.51
C HIS A 78 -0.11 -0.90 4.86
N ILE A 79 0.56 -0.93 6.01
CA ILE A 79 1.59 0.07 6.34
C ILE A 79 2.77 0.00 5.35
N GLU A 80 3.13 -1.18 4.85
CA GLU A 80 4.07 -1.30 3.72
C GLU A 80 3.60 -0.54 2.49
N ALA A 81 2.32 -0.60 2.12
CA ALA A 81 1.78 0.17 1.01
C ALA A 81 1.79 1.69 1.28
N TYR A 82 1.50 2.11 2.51
CA TYR A 82 1.53 3.53 2.92
C TYR A 82 2.90 4.19 2.68
N PHE A 83 3.99 3.44 2.87
CA PHE A 83 5.34 3.95 2.59
C PHE A 83 5.85 3.57 1.20
N GLY A 84 5.51 2.37 0.71
CA GLY A 84 5.99 1.81 -0.55
C GLY A 84 5.44 2.53 -1.77
N VAL A 85 4.15 2.89 -1.78
CA VAL A 85 3.56 3.61 -2.91
C VAL A 85 4.18 5.01 -3.07
N PRO A 86 4.26 5.86 -2.03
CA PRO A 86 4.98 7.14 -2.12
C PRO A 86 6.47 6.97 -2.41
N ALA A 87 7.14 5.95 -1.84
CA ALA A 87 8.54 5.67 -2.14
C ALA A 87 8.76 5.30 -3.62
N ALA A 88 7.77 4.68 -4.27
CA ALA A 88 7.79 4.42 -5.71
C ALA A 88 7.57 5.68 -6.55
N GLY A 89 7.11 6.80 -5.95
CA GLY A 89 6.69 8.02 -6.63
C GLY A 89 5.19 8.10 -6.91
N GLY A 90 4.41 7.09 -6.50
CA GLY A 90 2.97 7.05 -6.68
C GLY A 90 2.18 7.72 -5.56
N VAL A 91 0.88 7.81 -5.77
CA VAL A 91 -0.09 8.34 -4.81
C VAL A 91 -0.95 7.19 -4.28
N LEU A 92 -0.93 6.99 -2.96
CA LEU A 92 -1.75 5.97 -2.31
C LEU A 92 -3.22 6.41 -2.30
N ASN A 93 -4.11 5.63 -2.90
CA ASN A 93 -5.56 5.83 -2.86
C ASN A 93 -6.20 4.73 -1.99
N ALA A 94 -6.37 4.99 -0.70
CA ALA A 94 -6.98 4.04 0.23
C ALA A 94 -8.51 4.00 0.07
N LEU A 95 -9.03 2.94 -0.53
CA LEU A 95 -10.46 2.77 -0.75
C LEU A 95 -11.15 2.30 0.53
N ASN A 96 -12.28 2.90 0.86
CA ASN A 96 -13.06 2.48 2.01
C ASN A 96 -13.87 1.20 1.66
N LEU A 97 -13.42 0.07 2.20
CA LEU A 97 -14.03 -1.25 2.03
C LEU A 97 -15.47 -1.37 2.55
N ARG A 98 -15.98 -0.38 3.31
CA ARG A 98 -17.36 -0.36 3.83
C ARG A 98 -18.37 0.28 2.87
N LEU A 99 -17.91 0.90 1.78
CA LEU A 99 -18.78 1.50 0.78
C LEU A 99 -19.49 0.44 -0.07
N ALA A 100 -20.56 0.86 -0.75
CA ALA A 100 -21.21 0.00 -1.73
C ALA A 100 -20.23 -0.30 -2.89
N PRO A 101 -20.30 -1.49 -3.52
CA PRO A 101 -19.42 -1.86 -4.63
C PRO A 101 -19.37 -0.82 -5.77
N ASN A 102 -20.51 -0.20 -6.08
CA ASN A 102 -20.58 0.81 -7.14
C ASN A 102 -19.76 2.06 -6.78
N ASP A 103 -19.81 2.50 -5.52
CA ASP A 103 -19.04 3.65 -5.04
C ASP A 103 -17.54 3.35 -5.03
N ILE A 104 -17.15 2.14 -4.61
CA ILE A 104 -15.75 1.70 -4.65
C ILE A 104 -15.22 1.74 -6.09
N SER A 105 -15.99 1.20 -7.04
CA SER A 105 -15.65 1.19 -8.46
C SER A 105 -15.54 2.61 -9.02
N TYR A 106 -16.50 3.47 -8.67
CA TYR A 106 -16.52 4.87 -9.08
C TYR A 106 -15.27 5.61 -8.58
N ILE A 107 -14.96 5.52 -7.29
CA ILE A 107 -13.80 6.20 -6.69
C ILE A 107 -12.49 5.70 -7.32
N ALA A 108 -12.35 4.38 -7.50
CA ALA A 108 -11.15 3.80 -8.11
C ALA A 108 -10.93 4.31 -9.56
N ASN A 109 -11.99 4.35 -10.36
CA ASN A 109 -11.92 4.81 -11.75
C ASN A 109 -11.76 6.32 -11.85
N HIS A 110 -12.46 7.10 -11.03
CA HIS A 110 -12.34 8.56 -10.99
C HIS A 110 -10.94 8.98 -10.56
N ALA A 111 -10.35 8.24 -9.61
CA ALA A 111 -8.94 8.41 -9.27
C ALA A 111 -8.01 7.94 -10.38
N GLY A 112 -8.45 7.23 -11.41
CA GLY A 112 -7.59 6.67 -12.47
C GLY A 112 -6.52 5.72 -11.94
N ALA A 113 -6.84 4.94 -10.90
CA ALA A 113 -5.92 3.97 -10.34
C ALA A 113 -5.81 2.74 -11.26
N ARG A 114 -4.58 2.42 -11.68
CA ARG A 114 -4.27 1.29 -12.59
C ARG A 114 -3.78 0.05 -11.85
N ILE A 115 -3.25 0.23 -10.64
CA ILE A 115 -2.76 -0.85 -9.78
C ILE A 115 -3.62 -0.91 -8.52
N LEU A 116 -4.04 -2.11 -8.13
CA LEU A 116 -4.73 -2.39 -6.86
C LEU A 116 -3.87 -3.30 -5.99
N ILE A 117 -3.67 -2.93 -4.72
CA ILE A 117 -3.16 -3.84 -3.68
C ILE A 117 -4.34 -4.24 -2.80
N ILE A 118 -4.58 -5.54 -2.66
CA ILE A 118 -5.77 -6.06 -1.97
C ILE A 118 -5.43 -7.22 -1.02
N ALA A 119 -6.05 -7.24 0.15
CA ALA A 119 -6.02 -8.40 1.04
C ALA A 119 -6.84 -9.56 0.46
N ASP A 120 -6.31 -10.79 0.50
CA ASP A 120 -6.98 -12.01 0.02
C ASP A 120 -8.41 -12.21 0.58
N VAL A 121 -8.63 -11.89 1.86
CA VAL A 121 -9.94 -11.91 2.52
C VAL A 121 -10.99 -10.99 1.88
N LEU A 122 -10.57 -9.98 1.10
CA LEU A 122 -11.45 -9.03 0.40
C LEU A 122 -11.66 -9.38 -1.07
N LEU A 123 -11.17 -10.53 -1.56
CA LEU A 123 -11.37 -10.94 -2.96
C LEU A 123 -12.84 -11.14 -3.32
N SER A 124 -13.70 -11.53 -2.37
CA SER A 124 -15.14 -11.61 -2.59
C SER A 124 -15.76 -10.25 -2.93
N LEU A 125 -15.32 -9.17 -2.26
CA LEU A 125 -15.70 -7.80 -2.57
C LEU A 125 -15.14 -7.38 -3.94
N TYR A 126 -13.87 -7.68 -4.21
CA TYR A 126 -13.27 -7.37 -5.51
C TYR A 126 -14.01 -8.01 -6.68
N ARG A 127 -14.44 -9.28 -6.55
CA ARG A 127 -15.24 -9.96 -7.59
C ARG A 127 -16.51 -9.20 -7.97
N ARG A 128 -17.13 -8.48 -7.02
CA ARG A 128 -18.34 -7.67 -7.26
C ARG A 128 -18.07 -6.39 -8.04
N ILE A 129 -16.84 -5.87 -8.00
CA ILE A 129 -16.44 -4.62 -8.66
C ILE A 129 -15.55 -4.85 -9.88
N ARG A 130 -15.02 -6.06 -10.07
CA ARG A 130 -14.01 -6.39 -11.08
C ARG A 130 -14.37 -5.91 -12.48
N THR A 131 -15.61 -6.14 -12.91
CA THR A 131 -16.11 -5.76 -14.24
C THR A 131 -16.33 -4.26 -14.40
N SER A 132 -16.41 -3.53 -13.29
CA SER A 132 -16.66 -2.09 -13.23
C SER A 132 -15.40 -1.30 -12.92
N THR A 133 -14.23 -1.94 -12.78
CA THR A 133 -12.94 -1.31 -12.45
C THR A 133 -11.94 -1.47 -13.58
N ARG A 134 -11.03 -0.50 -13.75
CA ARG A 134 -10.02 -0.49 -14.82
C ARG A 134 -8.61 -0.84 -14.33
N PHE A 135 -8.50 -1.71 -13.33
CA PHE A 135 -7.19 -2.14 -12.83
C PHE A 135 -6.49 -3.04 -13.87
N GLU A 136 -5.26 -2.68 -14.22
CA GLU A 136 -4.36 -3.46 -15.08
C GLU A 136 -3.58 -4.51 -14.28
N HIS A 137 -3.24 -4.16 -13.03
CA HIS A 137 -2.52 -5.04 -12.12
C HIS A 137 -3.24 -5.13 -10.76
N VAL A 138 -3.38 -6.35 -10.26
CA VAL A 138 -3.94 -6.63 -8.93
C VAL A 138 -2.94 -7.45 -8.12
N ILE A 139 -2.38 -6.84 -7.09
CA ILE A 139 -1.45 -7.46 -6.15
C ILE A 139 -2.26 -7.99 -4.98
N VAL A 140 -2.30 -9.31 -4.82
CA VAL A 140 -3.01 -9.97 -3.73
C VAL A 140 -2.05 -10.24 -2.58
N VAL A 141 -2.36 -9.73 -1.40
CA VAL A 141 -1.62 -9.99 -0.17
C VAL A 141 -2.26 -11.18 0.56
N PRO A 142 -1.53 -12.31 0.71
CA PRO A 142 -2.03 -13.46 1.44
C PRO A 142 -1.98 -13.17 2.94
N LEU A 143 -3.13 -12.94 3.56
CA LEU A 143 -3.28 -12.75 5.01
C LEU A 143 -3.97 -13.93 5.68
N GLY A 144 -4.24 -15.01 4.94
CA GLY A 144 -4.88 -16.22 5.46
C GLY A 144 -6.39 -16.28 5.21
N GLY A 145 -6.88 -15.53 4.21
CA GLY A 145 -8.23 -15.72 3.71
C GLY A 145 -8.41 -17.06 2.99
N PRO A 146 -9.65 -17.54 2.78
CA PRO A 146 -9.90 -18.76 2.03
C PRO A 146 -9.36 -18.60 0.61
N THR A 147 -8.18 -19.18 0.37
CA THR A 147 -7.44 -19.10 -0.89
C THR A 147 -8.12 -20.01 -1.90
N LYS A 148 -9.12 -19.48 -2.61
CA LYS A 148 -9.47 -20.03 -3.92
C LYS A 148 -8.56 -19.37 -4.94
N THR A 149 -7.40 -19.99 -5.15
CA THR A 149 -6.45 -19.66 -6.22
C THR A 149 -7.21 -19.63 -7.55
N HIS A 150 -7.41 -18.45 -8.12
CA HIS A 150 -7.92 -18.32 -9.48
C HIS A 150 -6.72 -18.14 -10.39
N ARG A 151 -6.44 -19.18 -11.18
CA ARG A 151 -5.65 -19.09 -12.40
C ARG A 151 -6.39 -18.28 -13.45
#